data_AF-A0ABD3RAP9-F1
#
_entry.id   AF-A0ABD3RAP9-F1
#
_cell.length_a   1.000
_cell.length_b   1.000
_cell.length_c   1.000
_cell.angle_alpha   90.00
_cell.angle_beta   90.00
_cell.angle_gamma   90.00
#
_symmetry.space_group_name_H-M   'P 1'
#
loop_
_entity.id
_entity.type
_entity.pdbx_description
1 polymer ?
#
loop_
_entity_poly.entity_id
_entity_poly.type
_entity_poly.pdbx_seq_one_letter_code
_entity_poly.pdbx_strand_id
1 'polypeptide(L)'
;MAGEDSEIVVVDTDKKRKVESVPPDGYVCRLCSTPGHWIQVCPTKKTGAKRQRKSDHVPVTGQDPSPDDIEKAKLLQKIPPPNCFCGIPSRLNKVKRSKEGGENSRAVGKYFFFCSKKRDDETQCRFARPVEMEMNKKGSVVDKSSDKTTGSMHGKWDDGKTTEIKKHDKRGDNKEKTEKKSKLVCKFFAKNGSCKKSNNCEFSHDV
;
A
#
# COMPACT_ATOMS: atom_id res chain seq x y z
N MET A 1 8.99 49.20 -44.78
CA MET A 1 9.21 48.83 -43.37
C MET A 1 8.14 47.83 -42.98
N ALA A 2 8.41 46.55 -43.26
CA ALA A 2 7.66 45.35 -42.93
C ALA A 2 8.64 44.22 -43.32
N GLY A 3 8.86 43.14 -42.61
CA GLY A 3 8.42 42.62 -41.33
C GLY A 3 9.33 41.40 -41.12
N GLU A 4 9.71 41.17 -39.89
CA GLU A 4 10.58 40.08 -39.44
C GLU A 4 9.92 38.70 -39.63
N ASP A 5 10.40 37.92 -40.60
CA ASP A 5 10.07 36.49 -40.69
C ASP A 5 11.16 35.68 -39.97
N SER A 6 10.74 35.24 -38.79
CA SER A 6 11.38 34.30 -37.88
C SER A 6 11.61 32.92 -38.51
N GLU A 7 12.87 32.52 -38.67
CA GLU A 7 13.23 31.10 -38.80
C GLU A 7 13.47 30.48 -37.40
N ILE A 8 12.47 29.75 -36.95
CA ILE A 8 12.54 28.87 -35.78
C ILE A 8 13.39 27.65 -36.19
N VAL A 9 14.63 27.59 -35.71
CA VAL A 9 15.43 26.36 -35.79
C VAL A 9 14.82 25.30 -34.88
N VAL A 10 14.13 24.34 -35.51
CA VAL A 10 13.64 23.11 -34.85
C VAL A 10 14.82 22.30 -34.33
N VAL A 11 14.99 22.29 -33.00
CA VAL A 11 15.93 21.41 -32.30
C VAL A 11 15.30 20.03 -32.13
N ASP A 12 15.60 19.15 -33.08
CA ASP A 12 15.30 17.72 -32.98
C ASP A 12 16.20 17.09 -31.91
N THR A 13 15.63 16.87 -30.72
CA THR A 13 16.29 16.26 -29.56
C THR A 13 16.28 14.74 -29.63
N ASP A 14 16.92 14.15 -30.64
CA ASP A 14 17.21 12.70 -30.63
C ASP A 14 18.49 12.36 -31.42
N LYS A 15 19.54 13.17 -31.23
CA LYS A 15 20.91 12.82 -31.60
C LYS A 15 21.60 12.12 -30.44
N LYS A 16 21.60 10.78 -30.48
CA LYS A 16 22.57 9.93 -29.79
C LYS A 16 23.97 10.44 -30.13
N ARG A 17 24.54 11.25 -29.23
CA ARG A 17 25.82 11.95 -29.43
C ARG A 17 26.90 10.90 -29.69
N LYS A 18 27.27 10.70 -30.96
CA LYS A 18 28.64 10.33 -31.32
C LYS A 18 29.49 11.54 -30.95
N VAL A 19 29.82 11.63 -29.66
CA VAL A 19 30.82 12.55 -29.15
C VAL A 19 32.10 12.24 -29.90
N GLU A 20 32.73 13.30 -30.41
CA GLU A 20 34.01 13.27 -31.09
C GLU A 20 34.94 12.28 -30.40
N SER A 21 35.49 11.36 -31.20
CA SER A 21 36.13 10.11 -30.78
C SER A 21 37.38 10.29 -29.91
N VAL A 22 37.80 11.54 -29.69
CA VAL A 22 38.99 11.88 -28.95
C VAL A 22 38.55 12.63 -27.69
N PRO A 23 38.82 12.09 -26.48
CA PRO A 23 38.53 12.82 -25.25
C PRO A 23 39.38 14.10 -25.19
N PRO A 24 38.98 15.10 -24.37
CA PRO A 24 39.74 16.33 -24.21
C PRO A 24 41.22 16.08 -23.91
N ASP A 25 42.08 16.95 -24.44
CA ASP A 25 43.52 16.87 -24.23
C ASP A 25 43.85 16.88 -22.72
N GLY A 26 44.64 15.91 -22.28
CA GLY A 26 44.88 15.61 -20.85
C GLY A 26 44.01 14.50 -20.24
N TYR A 27 42.99 13.97 -20.92
CA TYR A 27 42.26 12.79 -20.42
C TYR A 27 43.09 11.52 -20.58
N VAL A 28 43.37 10.86 -19.45
CA VAL A 28 44.09 9.58 -19.40
C VAL A 28 43.11 8.45 -19.05
N CYS A 29 43.08 7.40 -19.86
CA CYS A 29 42.19 6.27 -19.64
C CYS A 29 42.55 5.53 -18.34
N ARG A 30 41.61 5.44 -17.38
CA ARG A 30 41.86 4.76 -16.08
C ARG A 30 42.06 3.24 -16.18
N LEU A 31 41.78 2.63 -17.35
CA LEU A 31 41.95 1.19 -17.57
C LEU A 31 43.37 0.81 -18.00
N CYS A 32 44.01 1.65 -18.82
CA CYS A 32 45.32 1.36 -19.43
C CYS A 32 46.36 2.49 -19.26
N SER A 33 45.96 3.60 -18.64
CA SER A 33 46.77 4.79 -18.39
C SER A 33 47.34 5.47 -19.64
N THR A 34 46.76 5.22 -20.83
CA THR A 34 47.13 5.94 -22.06
C THR A 34 46.11 7.04 -22.36
N PRO A 35 46.54 8.24 -22.78
CA PRO A 35 45.63 9.29 -23.25
C PRO A 35 45.03 8.95 -24.62
N GLY A 36 44.03 9.72 -25.05
CA GLY A 36 43.52 9.67 -26.44
C GLY A 36 42.30 8.77 -26.69
N HIS A 37 41.72 8.13 -25.67
CA HIS A 37 40.44 7.42 -25.81
C HIS A 37 39.63 7.40 -24.52
N TRP A 38 38.30 7.32 -24.64
CA TRP A 38 37.42 7.13 -23.49
C TRP A 38 37.54 5.71 -22.92
N ILE A 39 37.42 5.56 -21.59
CA ILE A 39 37.40 4.28 -20.87
C ILE A 39 36.44 3.23 -21.47
N GLN A 40 35.36 3.69 -22.11
CA GLN A 40 34.35 2.83 -22.73
C GLN A 40 34.84 2.16 -24.02
N VAL A 41 35.73 2.82 -24.76
CA VAL A 41 36.30 2.41 -26.06
C VAL A 41 37.76 1.98 -25.89
N CYS A 42 38.18 1.68 -24.66
CA CYS A 42 39.55 1.31 -24.37
C CYS A 42 39.94 0.02 -25.12
N PRO A 43 41.01 0.02 -25.94
CA PRO A 43 41.40 -1.13 -26.75
C PRO A 43 41.83 -2.33 -25.89
N THR A 44 42.26 -2.11 -24.64
CA THR A 44 42.62 -3.19 -23.70
C THR A 44 41.42 -3.74 -22.93
N LYS A 45 40.22 -3.17 -23.11
CA LYS A 45 39.00 -3.63 -22.45
C LYS A 45 38.60 -5.00 -23.01
N LYS A 46 39.08 -6.07 -22.38
CA LYS A 46 38.54 -7.41 -22.57
C LYS A 46 37.03 -7.33 -22.40
N THR A 47 36.28 -7.74 -23.43
CA THR A 47 34.81 -7.76 -23.45
C THR A 47 34.31 -8.59 -22.28
N GLY A 48 34.05 -7.91 -21.16
CA GLY A 48 33.87 -8.54 -19.87
C GLY A 48 32.57 -9.32 -19.81
N ALA A 49 32.67 -10.64 -19.74
CA ALA A 49 31.63 -11.44 -19.12
C ALA A 49 31.27 -10.77 -17.78
N LYS A 50 30.01 -10.35 -17.62
CA LYS A 50 29.54 -9.74 -16.38
C LYS A 50 29.89 -10.70 -15.24
N ARG A 51 30.87 -10.36 -14.40
CA ARG A 51 31.14 -11.09 -13.16
C ARG A 51 29.88 -10.95 -12.31
N GLN A 52 29.00 -11.95 -12.34
CA GLN A 52 27.96 -12.06 -11.33
C GLN A 52 28.68 -12.22 -10.01
N ARG A 53 28.70 -11.16 -9.21
CA ARG A 53 29.13 -11.23 -7.82
C ARG A 53 28.10 -12.09 -7.11
N LYS A 54 28.37 -13.39 -6.99
CA LYS A 54 27.74 -14.20 -5.96
C LYS A 54 28.15 -13.54 -4.65
N SER A 55 27.20 -13.00 -3.92
CA SER A 55 27.48 -12.52 -2.57
C SER A 55 27.76 -13.76 -1.74
N ASP A 56 29.02 -14.00 -1.39
CA ASP A 56 29.42 -15.00 -0.40
C ASP A 56 28.99 -14.54 1.02
N HIS A 57 27.71 -14.22 1.18
CA HIS A 57 27.14 -13.84 2.47
C HIS A 57 26.81 -15.13 3.22
N VAL A 58 27.59 -15.43 4.25
CA VAL A 58 27.29 -16.53 5.18
C VAL A 58 26.15 -16.06 6.10
N PRO A 59 25.00 -16.77 6.17
CA PRO A 59 23.90 -16.38 7.05
C PRO A 59 24.33 -16.32 8.51
N VAL A 60 24.07 -15.20 9.19
CA VAL A 60 24.36 -14.99 10.61
C VAL A 60 23.07 -15.18 11.41
N THR A 61 23.08 -16.15 12.33
CA THR A 61 21.95 -16.45 13.19
C THR A 61 21.54 -15.23 14.02
N GLY A 62 20.26 -14.82 13.93
CA GLY A 62 19.68 -13.71 14.69
C GLY A 62 19.72 -12.34 14.00
N GLN A 63 20.55 -12.15 12.97
CA GLN A 63 20.61 -10.91 12.20
C GLN A 63 19.92 -11.05 10.84
N ASP A 64 20.10 -12.19 10.19
CA ASP A 64 19.37 -12.54 8.97
C ASP A 64 18.00 -13.16 9.27
N PRO A 65 16.99 -12.87 8.45
CA PRO A 65 15.69 -13.53 8.58
C PRO A 65 15.83 -15.05 8.38
N SER A 66 15.09 -15.82 9.18
CA SER A 66 15.05 -17.28 9.07
C SER A 66 14.67 -17.72 7.65
N PRO A 67 15.16 -18.87 7.14
CA PRO A 67 14.68 -19.45 5.89
C PRO A 67 13.15 -19.50 5.76
N ASP A 68 12.45 -19.84 6.84
CA ASP A 68 10.98 -19.87 6.89
C ASP A 68 10.36 -18.47 6.71
N ASP A 69 10.97 -17.44 7.31
CA ASP A 69 10.52 -16.05 7.15
C ASP A 69 10.70 -15.58 5.71
N ILE A 70 11.80 -16.00 5.06
CA ILE A 70 12.09 -15.70 3.65
C ILE A 70 11.05 -16.37 2.75
N GLU A 71 10.73 -17.65 2.99
CA GLU A 71 9.73 -18.38 2.21
C GLU A 71 8.33 -17.78 2.37
N LYS A 72 7.94 -17.45 3.60
CA LYS A 72 6.68 -16.78 3.89
C LYS A 72 6.60 -15.41 3.19
N ALA A 73 7.69 -14.63 3.19
CA ALA A 73 7.76 -13.36 2.47
C ALA A 73 7.62 -13.56 0.94
N LYS A 74 8.28 -14.57 0.36
CA LYS A 74 8.13 -14.93 -1.06
C LYS A 74 6.70 -15.34 -1.39
N LEU A 75 6.04 -16.09 -0.53
CA LEU A 75 4.64 -16.49 -0.71
C LEU A 75 3.72 -15.27 -0.72
N LEU A 76 3.93 -14.32 0.19
CA LEU A 76 3.14 -13.08 0.29
C LEU A 76 3.34 -12.17 -0.93
N GLN A 77 4.55 -12.11 -1.49
CA GLN A 77 4.85 -11.33 -2.70
C GLN A 77 4.15 -11.86 -3.97
N LYS A 78 3.70 -13.12 -3.99
CA LYS A 78 2.89 -13.66 -5.10
C LYS A 78 1.47 -13.11 -5.14
N ILE A 79 1.03 -12.41 -4.09
CA ILE A 79 -0.30 -11.79 -4.05
C ILE A 79 -0.25 -10.49 -4.86
N PRO A 80 -1.11 -10.32 -5.88
CA PRO A 80 -1.15 -9.08 -6.64
C PRO A 80 -1.51 -7.93 -5.70
N PRO A 81 -0.71 -6.85 -5.66
CA PRO A 81 -0.95 -5.76 -4.74
C PRO A 81 -2.24 -5.02 -5.11
N PRO A 82 -3.13 -4.73 -4.15
CA PRO A 82 -4.28 -3.90 -4.42
C PRO A 82 -3.84 -2.48 -4.78
N ASN A 83 -4.63 -1.80 -5.60
CA ASN A 83 -4.40 -0.38 -5.87
C ASN A 83 -4.77 0.45 -4.64
N CYS A 84 -3.92 1.41 -4.33
CA CYS A 84 -4.23 2.43 -3.33
C CYS A 84 -5.18 3.49 -3.93
N PHE A 85 -5.63 4.44 -3.11
CA PHE A 85 -6.52 5.53 -3.57
C PHE A 85 -5.90 6.43 -4.65
N CYS A 86 -4.57 6.39 -4.82
CA CYS A 86 -3.88 7.10 -5.89
C CYS A 86 -3.91 6.36 -7.25
N GLY A 87 -4.51 5.16 -7.33
CA GLY A 87 -4.53 4.34 -8.54
C GLY A 87 -3.25 3.53 -8.82
N ILE A 88 -2.22 3.67 -7.97
CA ILE A 88 -0.93 2.97 -8.09
C ILE A 88 -0.98 1.67 -7.27
N PRO A 89 -0.35 0.58 -7.73
CA PRO A 89 -0.21 -0.64 -6.93
C PRO A 89 0.49 -0.35 -5.60
N SER A 90 -0.05 -0.91 -4.52
CA SER A 90 0.51 -0.79 -3.18
C SER A 90 1.80 -1.59 -2.98
N ARG A 91 2.59 -1.23 -1.96
CA ARG A 91 3.79 -1.94 -1.52
C ARG A 91 3.49 -2.79 -0.30
N LEU A 92 3.95 -4.04 -0.33
CA LEU A 92 3.88 -4.97 0.79
C LEU A 92 5.02 -4.71 1.79
N ASN A 93 4.71 -4.35 3.04
CA ASN A 93 5.70 -4.17 4.09
C ASN A 93 5.26 -4.81 5.42
N LYS A 94 6.23 -5.31 6.20
CA LYS A 94 6.03 -5.73 7.59
C LYS A 94 6.04 -4.52 8.52
N VAL A 95 5.04 -4.42 9.40
CA VAL A 95 5.00 -3.34 10.40
C VAL A 95 5.97 -3.66 11.53
N LYS A 96 6.99 -2.80 11.68
CA LYS A 96 8.03 -2.95 12.72
C LYS A 96 7.67 -2.28 14.05
N ARG A 97 6.91 -1.19 14.01
CA ARG A 97 6.53 -0.39 15.19
C ARG A 97 5.21 0.34 14.94
N SER A 98 4.39 0.48 15.97
CA SER A 98 3.24 1.38 15.95
C SER A 98 3.60 2.74 16.55
N LYS A 99 2.85 3.79 16.20
CA LYS A 99 3.06 5.14 16.76
C LYS A 99 2.43 5.30 18.15
N GLU A 100 1.35 4.58 18.44
CA GLU A 100 0.46 4.85 19.59
C GLU A 100 0.36 3.71 20.61
N GLY A 101 0.81 2.49 20.31
CA GLY A 101 0.48 1.32 21.13
C GLY A 101 1.64 0.46 21.62
N GLY A 102 2.87 0.98 21.64
CA GLY A 102 4.06 0.24 22.08
C GLY A 102 4.28 -1.08 21.33
N GLU A 103 5.03 -2.01 21.94
CA GLU A 103 5.36 -3.32 21.34
C GLU A 103 4.15 -4.27 21.21
N ASN A 104 3.04 -4.01 21.93
CA ASN A 104 1.86 -4.88 21.99
C ASN A 104 0.74 -4.51 20.99
N SER A 105 1.04 -3.68 19.99
CA SER A 105 0.04 -3.33 19.00
C SER A 105 -0.31 -4.53 18.11
N ARG A 106 -1.60 -4.82 17.96
CA ARG A 106 -2.15 -5.92 17.13
C ARG A 106 -1.69 -5.91 15.66
N ALA A 107 -1.18 -4.79 15.17
CA ALA A 107 -0.65 -4.63 13.82
C ALA A 107 0.86 -4.91 13.70
N VAL A 108 1.64 -4.86 14.79
CA VAL A 108 3.09 -5.10 14.77
C VAL A 108 3.37 -6.56 14.42
N GLY A 109 4.40 -6.78 13.59
CA GLY A 109 4.77 -8.11 13.11
C GLY A 109 3.97 -8.64 11.92
N LYS A 110 2.83 -8.02 11.59
CA LYS A 110 1.99 -8.38 10.44
C LYS A 110 2.41 -7.65 9.16
N TYR A 111 2.02 -8.22 8.02
CA TYR A 111 2.22 -7.63 6.70
C TYR A 111 1.00 -6.82 6.27
N PHE A 112 1.26 -5.63 5.72
CA PHE A 112 0.25 -4.72 5.21
C PHE A 112 0.67 -4.19 3.83
N PHE A 113 -0.34 -3.86 3.03
CA PHE A 113 -0.20 -3.11 1.79
C PHE A 113 -0.27 -1.60 2.08
N PHE A 114 0.77 -0.86 1.71
CA PHE A 114 0.90 0.58 1.88
C PHE A 114 0.94 1.32 0.54
N CYS A 115 0.64 2.61 0.53
CA CYS A 115 0.86 3.44 -0.65
C CYS A 115 2.33 3.38 -1.11
N SER A 116 2.55 3.34 -2.43
CA SER A 116 3.88 3.32 -3.05
C SER A 116 4.56 4.68 -3.14
N LYS A 117 3.83 5.77 -2.92
CA LYS A 117 4.38 7.13 -2.88
C LYS A 117 5.24 7.33 -1.64
N LYS A 118 6.19 8.27 -1.69
CA LYS A 118 7.05 8.60 -0.55
C LYS A 118 6.28 9.49 0.42
N ARG A 119 6.70 9.47 1.70
CA ARG A 119 6.09 10.28 2.76
C ARG A 119 6.14 11.76 2.47
N ASP A 120 7.15 12.19 1.72
CA ASP A 120 7.39 13.59 1.38
C ASP A 120 6.49 14.07 0.22
N ASP A 121 5.84 13.15 -0.50
CA ASP A 121 4.90 13.50 -1.56
C ASP A 121 3.53 13.86 -0.94
N GLU A 122 3.07 15.10 -1.12
CA GLU A 122 1.77 15.58 -0.61
C GLU A 122 0.57 14.76 -1.13
N THR A 123 0.76 14.10 -2.28
CA THR A 123 -0.25 13.23 -2.89
C THR A 123 -0.23 11.80 -2.36
N GLN A 124 0.53 11.50 -1.30
CA GLN A 124 0.52 10.20 -0.63
C GLN A 124 -0.81 9.98 0.10
N CYS A 125 -1.54 8.93 -0.28
CA CYS A 125 -2.73 8.51 0.47
C CYS A 125 -2.38 7.71 1.74
N ARG A 126 -3.30 7.71 2.71
CA ARG A 126 -3.20 6.95 3.97
C ARG A 126 -3.59 5.46 3.82
N PHE A 127 -3.48 4.90 2.62
CA PHE A 127 -3.87 3.51 2.36
C PHE A 127 -3.01 2.53 3.17
N ALA A 128 -3.68 1.71 3.97
CA ALA A 128 -3.10 0.59 4.71
C ALA A 128 -4.12 -0.55 4.77
N ARG A 129 -3.83 -1.69 4.14
CA ARG A 129 -4.70 -2.89 4.16
C ARG A 129 -3.94 -4.13 4.66
N PRO A 130 -4.45 -4.85 5.67
CA PRO A 130 -3.93 -6.16 6.06
C PRO A 130 -3.89 -7.14 4.90
N VAL A 131 -2.76 -7.86 4.76
CA VAL A 131 -2.59 -8.85 3.68
C VAL A 131 -3.50 -10.07 3.87
N GLU A 132 -3.81 -10.39 5.13
CA GLU A 132 -4.74 -11.46 5.51
C GLU A 132 -6.11 -11.33 4.82
N MET A 133 -6.59 -10.10 4.58
CA MET A 133 -7.85 -9.87 3.86
C MET A 133 -7.77 -10.21 2.37
N GLU A 134 -6.61 -10.08 1.74
CA GLU A 134 -6.43 -10.41 0.33
C GLU A 134 -6.20 -11.92 0.11
N MET A 135 -5.64 -12.61 1.11
CA MET A 135 -5.54 -14.08 1.11
C MET A 135 -6.92 -14.75 1.22
N ASN A 136 -7.78 -14.25 2.10
CA ASN A 136 -9.11 -14.83 2.31
C ASN A 136 -10.05 -14.61 1.11
N LYS A 137 -9.87 -13.52 0.36
CA LYS A 137 -10.70 -13.19 -0.82
C LYS A 137 -10.44 -14.13 -2.01
N LYS A 138 -9.26 -14.74 -2.08
CA LYS A 138 -8.95 -15.78 -3.08
C LYS A 138 -9.57 -17.15 -2.75
N GLY A 139 -9.92 -17.40 -1.48
CA GLY A 139 -10.67 -18.58 -1.07
C GLY A 139 -12.15 -18.55 -1.47
N SER A 140 -12.70 -17.39 -1.84
CA SER A 140 -14.10 -17.24 -2.28
C SER A 140 -14.28 -17.08 -3.80
N VAL A 141 -13.21 -17.25 -4.59
CA VAL A 141 -13.22 -17.10 -6.06
C VAL A 141 -12.52 -18.30 -6.70
N VAL A 142 -12.96 -19.51 -6.34
CA VAL A 142 -12.83 -20.70 -7.19
C VAL A 142 -14.26 -21.18 -7.45
N ASP A 143 -14.57 -21.34 -8.73
CA ASP A 143 -15.82 -21.77 -9.38
C ASP A 143 -17.02 -20.78 -9.44
N LYS A 144 -16.99 -19.98 -10.50
CA LYS A 144 -18.20 -19.61 -11.26
C LYS A 144 -18.19 -20.36 -12.59
N SER A 145 -18.56 -21.63 -12.55
CA SER A 145 -19.03 -22.37 -13.72
C SER A 145 -20.22 -23.22 -13.28
N SER A 146 -21.41 -22.79 -13.73
CA SER A 146 -22.62 -23.61 -13.97
C SER A 146 -22.92 -24.75 -12.99
N ASP A 147 -23.83 -24.55 -12.03
CA ASP A 147 -25.20 -25.08 -12.18
C ASP A 147 -26.12 -24.52 -11.10
N LYS A 148 -27.39 -24.33 -11.46
CA LYS A 148 -28.44 -23.85 -10.58
C LYS A 148 -29.13 -25.09 -10.02
N THR A 149 -28.77 -25.49 -8.82
CA THR A 149 -29.63 -26.40 -8.05
C THR A 149 -29.79 -25.89 -6.62
N THR A 150 -31.03 -25.52 -6.32
CA THR A 150 -31.55 -25.24 -4.99
C THR A 150 -31.36 -26.48 -4.11
N GLY A 151 -30.60 -26.35 -3.02
CA GLY A 151 -30.38 -27.44 -2.08
C GLY A 151 -29.98 -26.91 -0.71
N SER A 152 -30.98 -26.68 0.13
CA SER A 152 -30.84 -26.52 1.57
C SER A 152 -30.17 -27.75 2.16
N MET A 153 -29.00 -27.61 2.81
CA MET A 153 -28.51 -28.57 3.80
C MET A 153 -27.84 -27.83 4.95
N HIS A 154 -28.53 -27.85 6.08
CA HIS A 154 -27.96 -27.61 7.40
C HIS A 154 -26.96 -28.73 7.73
N GLY A 155 -25.68 -28.38 7.81
CA GLY A 155 -24.60 -29.27 8.23
C GLY A 155 -23.99 -28.79 9.55
N LYS A 156 -24.58 -29.28 10.65
CA LYS A 156 -23.97 -29.74 11.92
C LYS A 156 -22.56 -29.21 12.26
N TRP A 157 -22.48 -28.42 13.33
CA TRP A 157 -21.24 -28.13 14.04
C TRP A 157 -21.28 -29.00 15.30
N ASP A 158 -20.38 -29.97 15.39
CA ASP A 158 -20.29 -30.87 16.55
C ASP A 158 -19.51 -30.17 17.68
N ASP A 159 -20.18 -29.99 18.81
CA ASP A 159 -19.71 -29.36 20.02
C ASP A 159 -18.75 -30.27 20.82
N GLY A 160 -17.65 -29.70 21.32
CA GLY A 160 -16.70 -30.38 22.21
C GLY A 160 -16.00 -29.45 23.21
N LYS A 161 -16.74 -29.09 24.29
CA LYS A 161 -16.34 -28.68 25.67
C LYS A 161 -15.33 -27.53 25.87
N THR A 162 -15.77 -26.33 26.25
CA THR A 162 -16.17 -25.79 27.60
C THR A 162 -15.02 -25.30 28.47
N THR A 163 -14.93 -23.98 28.66
CA THR A 163 -14.72 -23.39 29.98
C THR A 163 -15.62 -22.16 30.14
N GLU A 164 -16.42 -22.26 31.18
CA GLU A 164 -17.55 -21.50 31.66
C GLU A 164 -17.22 -20.05 32.07
N ILE A 165 -17.85 -19.04 31.43
CA ILE A 165 -18.11 -17.73 32.07
C ILE A 165 -19.51 -17.26 31.65
N LYS A 166 -20.33 -17.00 32.68
CA LYS A 166 -21.77 -16.75 32.70
C LYS A 166 -22.25 -15.68 31.69
N LYS A 167 -23.13 -16.10 30.78
CA LYS A 167 -24.05 -15.22 30.05
C LYS A 167 -25.29 -14.99 30.93
N HIS A 168 -25.64 -13.72 31.15
CA HIS A 168 -27.01 -13.37 31.50
C HIS A 168 -27.77 -13.10 30.20
N ASP A 169 -28.67 -14.01 29.87
CA ASP A 169 -29.73 -13.84 28.88
C ASP A 169 -30.70 -12.74 29.30
N LYS A 170 -31.15 -11.97 28.31
CA LYS A 170 -32.57 -11.66 28.13
C LYS A 170 -32.82 -11.32 26.67
N ARG A 171 -33.42 -12.27 25.96
CA ARG A 171 -34.17 -12.03 24.72
C ARG A 171 -35.47 -11.31 25.08
N GLY A 172 -35.81 -10.29 24.30
CA GLY A 172 -37.05 -9.53 24.41
C GLY A 172 -37.39 -8.94 23.06
N ASP A 173 -38.57 -9.31 22.60
CA ASP A 173 -39.24 -9.09 21.31
C ASP A 173 -39.56 -7.62 20.97
N ASN A 174 -39.94 -7.39 19.71
CA ASN A 174 -40.82 -6.30 19.22
C ASN A 174 -40.23 -4.92 18.87
N LYS A 175 -40.19 -4.68 17.55
CA LYS A 175 -40.91 -3.64 16.79
C LYS A 175 -40.94 -2.19 17.32
N GLU A 176 -40.86 -1.33 16.32
CA GLU A 176 -41.36 0.04 16.28
C GLU A 176 -40.37 1.16 16.62
N LYS A 177 -40.04 1.83 15.51
CA LYS A 177 -39.33 3.08 15.41
C LYS A 177 -40.28 4.18 15.88
N THR A 178 -40.13 4.64 17.13
CA THR A 178 -40.80 5.86 17.60
C THR A 178 -39.87 6.69 18.48
N GLU A 179 -39.45 7.80 17.87
CA GLU A 179 -38.90 9.04 18.37
C GLU A 179 -38.80 9.20 19.90
N LYS A 180 -37.60 8.97 20.44
CA LYS A 180 -37.21 9.51 21.74
C LYS A 180 -36.45 10.83 21.52
N LYS A 181 -37.18 11.93 21.38
CA LYS A 181 -36.59 13.28 21.53
C LYS A 181 -36.04 13.38 22.96
N SER A 182 -34.78 13.78 23.11
CA SER A 182 -34.16 13.83 24.43
C SER A 182 -34.85 14.87 25.32
N LYS A 183 -35.03 14.59 26.62
CA LYS A 183 -35.70 15.49 27.59
C LYS A 183 -34.98 16.83 27.80
N LEU A 184 -33.81 17.02 27.20
CA LEU A 184 -33.01 18.22 27.33
C LEU A 184 -33.50 19.26 26.30
N VAL A 185 -33.88 20.44 26.79
CA VAL A 185 -34.33 21.56 25.94
C VAL A 185 -33.16 22.07 25.09
N CYS A 186 -33.41 22.32 23.82
CA CYS A 186 -32.42 22.87 22.91
C CYS A 186 -32.01 24.27 23.35
N LYS A 187 -30.76 24.40 23.80
CA LYS A 187 -30.20 25.68 24.28
C LYS A 187 -30.22 26.80 23.24
N PHE A 188 -30.19 26.46 21.95
CA PHE A 188 -30.29 27.45 20.86
C PHE A 188 -31.74 27.88 20.61
N PHE A 189 -32.68 26.94 20.64
CA PHE A 189 -34.10 27.26 20.51
C PHE A 189 -34.61 28.08 21.70
N ALA A 190 -34.27 27.68 22.93
CA ALA A 190 -34.66 28.40 24.15
C ALA A 190 -34.09 29.82 24.25
N LYS A 191 -32.94 30.11 23.60
CA LYS A 191 -32.30 31.43 23.65
C LYS A 191 -32.64 32.32 22.45
N ASN A 192 -32.79 31.75 21.27
CA ASN A 192 -32.89 32.50 20.02
C ASN A 192 -34.23 32.30 19.31
N GLY A 193 -35.16 31.53 19.90
CA GLY A 193 -36.46 31.18 19.31
C GLY A 193 -36.37 30.35 18.03
N SER A 194 -35.16 29.96 17.63
CA SER A 194 -34.90 29.29 16.36
C SER A 194 -33.67 28.38 16.49
N CYS A 195 -33.79 27.16 15.98
CA CYS A 195 -32.71 26.18 15.97
C CYS A 195 -32.42 25.77 14.52
N LYS A 196 -31.15 25.86 14.13
CA LYS A 196 -30.68 25.51 12.78
C LYS A 196 -30.96 24.05 12.38
N LYS A 197 -31.21 23.17 13.35
CA LYS A 197 -31.48 21.75 13.15
C LYS A 197 -32.97 21.39 13.19
N SER A 198 -33.87 22.36 13.41
CA SER A 198 -35.35 22.23 13.39
C SER A 198 -35.87 20.82 13.77
N ASN A 199 -36.16 19.97 12.78
CA ASN A 199 -36.77 18.65 12.93
C ASN A 199 -35.78 17.49 13.13
N ASN A 200 -34.48 17.74 12.96
CA ASN A 200 -33.40 16.78 13.22
C ASN A 200 -32.56 17.21 14.44
N CYS A 201 -33.11 18.09 15.28
CA CYS A 201 -32.48 18.47 16.52
C CYS A 201 -32.64 17.35 17.53
N GLU A 202 -31.52 16.92 18.11
CA GLU A 202 -31.49 15.86 19.13
C GLU A 202 -32.14 16.30 20.46
N PHE A 203 -32.37 17.61 20.62
CA PHE A 203 -32.91 18.27 21.82
C PHE A 203 -34.34 18.78 21.58
N SER A 204 -35.17 18.76 22.63
CA SER A 204 -36.56 19.21 22.55
C SER A 204 -36.68 20.72 22.26
N HIS A 205 -37.58 21.07 21.35
CA HIS A 205 -38.01 22.45 21.03
C HIS A 205 -39.37 22.77 21.67
N ASP A 206 -39.68 22.11 22.79
CA ASP A 206 -40.91 22.35 23.55
C ASP A 206 -40.59 23.48 24.56
N VAL A 207 -41.01 24.70 24.21
CA VAL A 207 -41.01 25.90 25.05
C VAL A 207 -42.37 26.55 24.89
#